data_AF-A0A447TN50-F1
#
_entry.id   AF-A0A447TN50-F1
#
_cell.length_a   1.000
_cell.length_b   1.000
_cell.length_c   1.000
_cell.angle_alpha   90.00
_cell.angle_beta   90.00
_cell.angle_gamma   90.00
#
_symmetry.space_group_name_H-M   'P 1'
#
loop_
_entity.id
_entity.type
_entity.pdbx_description
1 polymer ?
#
loop_
_entity_poly.entity_id
_entity_poly.type
_entity_poly.pdbx_seq_one_letter_code
_entity_poly.pdbx_strand_id
1 'polypeptide(L)' 'MLIYGPKVKPGSLGHRETFADIGQTLATYFGTSPMDYGKNML' A
#
# COMPACT_ATOMS: atom_id res chain seq x y z
N MET A 1 8.82 -2.62 6.11
CA MET A 1 7.42 -2.27 6.37
C MET A 1 6.66 -3.53 6.76
N LEU A 2 5.72 -3.44 7.69
CA LEU A 2 4.80 -4.51 8.05
C LEU A 2 3.36 -4.06 7.74
N ILE A 3 2.61 -4.89 7.02
CA ILE A 3 1.17 -4.71 6.82
C ILE A 3 0.48 -5.87 7.53
N TYR A 4 -0.48 -5.56 8.40
CA TYR A 4 -1.17 -6.56 9.22
C TYR A 4 -2.68 -6.31 9.18
N GLY A 5 -3.43 -7.39 9.04
CA GLY A 5 -4.89 -7.37 9.07
C GLY A 5 -5.47 -8.73 8.72
N PRO A 6 -6.74 -8.99 9.08
CA PRO A 6 -7.35 -10.30 8.94
C PRO A 6 -7.46 -10.80 7.49
N LYS A 7 -7.38 -9.89 6.51
CA LYS A 7 -7.47 -10.19 5.07
C LYS A 7 -6.13 -10.06 4.32
N VAL A 8 -5.04 -9.80 5.04
CA VAL A 8 -3.72 -9.62 4.43
C VAL A 8 -3.12 -10.99 4.15
N LYS A 9 -2.77 -11.25 2.89
CA LYS A 9 -2.06 -12.49 2.52
C LYS A 9 -0.63 -12.42 3.07
N PRO A 10 -0.18 -13.43 3.84
CA PRO A 10 1.20 -13.47 4.32
C PRO A 10 2.19 -13.59 3.15
N GLY A 11 3.31 -12.88 3.23
CA GLY A 11 4.38 -12.96 2.23
C GLY A 11 5.28 -11.74 2.22
N SER A 12 6.36 -11.82 1.45
CA SER A 12 7.18 -10.65 1.14
C SER A 12 6.52 -9.82 0.05
N LEU A 13 6.32 -8.53 0.31
CA LEU A 13 5.85 -7.56 -0.68
C LEU A 13 7.02 -6.88 -1.44
N GLY A 14 8.25 -7.36 -1.23
CA GLY A 14 9.45 -6.82 -1.86
C GLY A 14 9.93 -5.49 -1.27
N HIS A 15 10.94 -4.91 -1.91
CA HIS A 15 11.45 -3.58 -1.56
C HIS A 15 10.57 -2.49 -2.15
N ARG A 16 10.36 -1.40 -1.41
CA ARG A 16 9.60 -0.24 -1.87
C ARG A 16 10.54 0.87 -2.31
N GLU A 17 10.27 1.42 -3.47
CA GLU A 17 11.08 2.49 -4.06
C GLU A 17 10.83 3.85 -3.39
N THR A 18 9.66 4.02 -2.75
CA THR A 18 9.25 5.29 -2.14
C THR A 18 8.30 5.09 -0.96
N PHE A 19 8.30 6.03 -0.03
CA PHE A 19 7.31 6.10 1.05
C PHE A 19 5.90 6.49 0.56
N ALA A 20 5.77 6.99 -0.67
CA ALA A 20 4.46 7.32 -1.25
C ALA A 20 3.56 6.08 -1.42
N ASP A 21 4.14 4.88 -1.48
CA ASP A 21 3.43 3.60 -1.59
C ASP A 21 2.45 3.36 -0.44
N ILE A 22 2.76 3.90 0.74
CA ILE A 22 1.87 3.85 1.92
C ILE A 22 0.61 4.65 1.64
N GLY A 23 0.77 5.92 1.24
CA GLY A 23 -0.34 6.82 0.95
C GLY A 23 -1.22 6.29 -0.19
N GLN A 24 -0.61 5.78 -1.26
CA GLN A 24 -1.36 5.19 -2.37
C GLN A 24 -2.17 3.96 -1.95
N THR A 25 -1.63 3.12 -1.07
CA THR A 25 -2.36 1.95 -0.54
C THR A 25 -3.55 2.38 0.32
N LEU A 26 -3.40 3.43 1.15
CA LEU A 26 -4.50 3.98 1.94
C LEU A 26 -5.57 4.62 1.05
N ALA A 27 -5.16 5.39 0.04
CA ALA A 27 -6.09 6.01 -0.91
C ALA A 27 -6.96 4.95 -1.63
N THR A 28 -6.34 3.86 -2.07
CA THR A 28 -7.05 2.74 -2.68
C THR A 28 -7.96 2.03 -1.67
N TYR A 29 -7.50 1.79 -0.44
CA TYR A 29 -8.28 1.11 0.59
C TYR A 29 -9.55 1.87 1.01
N PHE A 30 -9.46 3.21 1.12
CA PHE A 30 -10.59 4.06 1.50
C PHE A 30 -11.39 4.59 0.30
N GLY A 31 -10.99 4.28 -0.94
CA GLY A 31 -11.69 4.71 -2.14
C GLY A 31 -11.63 6.21 -2.39
N THR A 32 -10.54 6.87 -2.00
CA THR A 32 -10.33 8.31 -2.24
C THR A 32 -9.67 8.56 -3.60
N SER A 33 -9.40 9.83 -3.93
CA SER A 33 -8.66 10.18 -5.14
C SER A 33 -7.27 9.53 -5.18
N PRO A 34 -6.78 9.10 -6.36
CA PRO A 34 -5.40 8.64 -6.53
C PRO A 34 -4.38 9.69 -6.11
N MET A 35 -3.18 9.24 -5.71
CA MET A 35 -2.05 10.11 -5.42
C MET A 35 -1.16 10.23 -6.66
N ASP A 36 -0.38 11.31 -6.75
CA ASP A 36 0.55 11.51 -7.88
C ASP A 36 1.72 10.52 -7.86
N TYR A 37 2.02 9.93 -6.69
CA TYR A 37 3.13 9.02 -6.48
C TYR A 37 2.73 7.79 -5.67
N GLY A 38 3.50 6.74 -5.86
CA GLY A 38 3.36 5.48 -5.14
C GLY A 38 2.57 4.43 -5.92
N LYS A 39 2.63 3.19 -5.45
CA LYS A 39 1.93 2.03 -6.01
C LYS A 39 1.21 1.31 -4.87
N ASN A 40 -0.07 0.99 -5.08
CA ASN A 40 -0.86 0.19 -4.14
C ASN A 40 -0.17 -1.15 -3.84
N MET A 41 -0.25 -1.59 -2.58
CA MET A 41 0.37 -2.81 -2.06
C MET A 41 -0.63 -3.92 -1.70
N LEU A 42 -1.94 -3.63 -1.71
CA LEU A 42 -3.03 -4.58 -1.39
C LEU A 42 -3.72 -5.12 -2.64
#